data_AF-A0A4Z0R6K9-F1
#
_entry.id   AF-A0A4Z0R6K9-F1
#
_cell.length_a   1.000
_cell.length_b   1.000
_cell.length_c   1.000
_cell.angle_alpha   90.00
_cell.angle_beta   90.00
_cell.angle_gamma   90.00
#
_symmetry.space_group_name_H-M   'P 1'
#
loop_
_entity.id
_entity.type
_entity.pdbx_description
1 polymer ?
#
loop_
_entity_poly.entity_id
_entity_poly.type
_entity_poly.pdbx_seq_one_letter_code
_entity_poly.pdbx_strand_id
1 'polypeptide(L)'
;MRRKRLEINKKIIKLVVISFIGILVLSGCSSVQPQNSGDFQDNKKVDILGTLIKLTKNQSGEILGSILVEGEKGSKPYDQASIKVTQKTKIYEKSADKVVNSNFDSLQENLRVEVRFNGPVAESYPVQATADEIIVLKDEQIDTRPSIGKIHLGDSQSQVNEILGTVFKEEYFAEPGHFPESWNKRTYEQGISVIVGKDSGQVLELETTSAQFPTNKGSKTGDMAKGVFDNYGSDYKQFESRHGDGKVAGFYELGDGQIIIFDLDKDDNSLLNQAIKTDSKVKMIRLTRADFLD
;
A
#
# COMPACT_ATOMS: atom_id res chain seq x y z
N MET A 1 -57.50 -36.18 43.89
CA MET A 1 -57.23 -37.47 44.57
C MET A 1 -58.16 -38.54 43.98
N ARG A 2 -57.63 -39.74 43.66
CA ARG A 2 -58.29 -40.94 43.08
C ARG A 2 -58.57 -40.89 41.57
N ARG A 3 -57.74 -41.57 40.74
CA ARG A 3 -57.73 -43.02 40.37
C ARG A 3 -58.87 -43.33 39.37
N LYS A 4 -58.75 -43.96 38.20
CA LYS A 4 -57.83 -44.93 37.53
C LYS A 4 -58.09 -44.75 36.01
N ARG A 5 -57.11 -44.72 35.09
CA ARG A 5 -56.42 -45.83 34.38
C ARG A 5 -57.33 -46.90 33.72
N LEU A 6 -56.92 -47.29 32.50
CA LEU A 6 -57.33 -48.40 31.61
C LEU A 6 -58.39 -48.00 30.55
N GLU A 7 -58.28 -48.28 29.24
CA GLU A 7 -57.52 -49.30 28.49
C GLU A 7 -57.16 -48.84 27.06
N ILE A 8 -56.03 -49.35 26.58
CA ILE A 8 -55.58 -49.30 25.18
C ILE A 8 -56.15 -50.52 24.47
N ASN A 9 -56.93 -50.31 23.40
CA ASN A 9 -57.39 -51.38 22.52
C ASN A 9 -56.55 -51.41 21.24
N LYS A 10 -55.81 -52.51 21.04
CA LYS A 10 -54.99 -52.80 19.87
C LYS A 10 -55.88 -53.26 18.72
N LYS A 11 -55.81 -52.59 17.56
CA LYS A 11 -55.94 -53.28 16.26
C LYS A 11 -54.86 -52.81 15.30
N ILE A 12 -54.20 -53.81 14.75
CA ILE A 12 -53.06 -53.80 13.84
C ILE A 12 -53.57 -53.49 12.44
N ILE A 13 -53.03 -52.46 11.77
CA ILE A 13 -52.83 -52.48 10.32
C ILE A 13 -51.43 -51.91 10.05
N LYS A 14 -50.59 -52.77 9.48
CA LYS A 14 -49.29 -52.45 8.88
C LYS A 14 -49.53 -51.64 7.61
N LEU A 15 -48.65 -50.69 7.27
CA LEU A 15 -47.65 -50.81 6.18
C LEU A 15 -47.16 -49.42 5.70
N VAL A 16 -45.82 -49.30 5.55
CA VAL A 16 -45.03 -48.39 4.69
C VAL A 16 -45.06 -46.88 5.06
N VAL A 17 -44.09 -46.34 5.82
CA VAL A 17 -42.70 -45.93 5.43
C VAL A 17 -42.75 -44.96 4.25
N ILE A 18 -42.57 -43.65 4.39
CA ILE A 18 -41.31 -42.87 4.51
C ILE A 18 -41.79 -41.50 5.05
N SER A 19 -41.50 -41.02 6.27
CA SER A 19 -40.23 -40.67 6.93
C SER A 19 -39.38 -39.62 6.21
N PHE A 20 -39.68 -38.34 6.44
CA PHE A 20 -38.78 -37.26 6.92
C PHE A 20 -39.66 -35.98 7.02
N ILE A 21 -40.21 -35.57 8.17
CA ILE A 21 -39.55 -34.82 9.27
C ILE A 21 -38.43 -33.93 8.72
N GLY A 22 -38.44 -32.61 8.78
CA GLY A 22 -39.27 -31.67 9.52
C GLY A 22 -38.41 -30.42 9.77
N ILE A 23 -39.10 -29.29 9.95
CA ILE A 23 -38.72 -28.15 10.80
C ILE A 23 -37.73 -27.12 10.19
N LEU A 24 -38.32 -26.05 9.64
CA LEU A 24 -38.18 -24.65 10.09
C LEU A 24 -36.97 -24.33 10.99
N VAL A 25 -36.03 -23.51 10.52
CA VAL A 25 -35.62 -22.28 11.23
C VAL A 25 -35.19 -21.24 10.20
N LEU A 26 -35.87 -20.09 10.20
CA LEU A 26 -35.38 -18.83 9.64
C LEU A 26 -34.19 -18.39 10.49
N SER A 27 -32.99 -18.73 10.05
CA SER A 27 -31.77 -18.10 10.56
C SER A 27 -31.36 -17.03 9.57
N GLY A 28 -31.83 -15.80 9.83
CA GLY A 28 -31.22 -14.62 9.24
C GLY A 28 -29.75 -14.62 9.64
N CYS A 29 -28.87 -14.85 8.67
CA CYS A 29 -27.44 -14.65 8.86
C CYS A 29 -27.22 -13.19 9.22
N SER A 30 -26.92 -12.97 10.49
CA SER A 30 -26.37 -11.73 11.00
C SER A 30 -25.06 -11.49 10.26
N SER A 31 -25.02 -10.43 9.47
CA SER A 31 -23.79 -9.88 8.94
C SER A 31 -22.87 -9.57 10.12
N VAL A 32 -21.75 -10.30 10.20
CA VAL A 32 -20.64 -9.98 11.08
C VAL A 32 -20.15 -8.59 10.68
N GLN A 33 -20.48 -7.58 11.50
CA GLN A 33 -19.88 -6.25 11.40
C GLN A 33 -18.40 -6.36 11.78
N PRO A 34 -17.48 -5.79 11.00
CA PRO A 34 -16.17 -5.46 11.52
C PRO A 34 -16.35 -4.35 12.57
N GLN A 35 -16.07 -4.66 13.83
CA GLN A 35 -15.96 -3.66 14.88
C GLN A 35 -14.56 -3.06 14.92
N ASN A 36 -14.56 -1.75 15.22
CA ASN A 36 -13.44 -0.87 15.62
C ASN A 36 -12.73 -0.10 14.51
N SER A 37 -13.48 0.66 13.73
CA SER A 37 -13.10 2.05 13.45
C SER A 37 -13.42 2.88 14.71
N GLY A 38 -12.39 3.32 15.43
CA GLY A 38 -12.57 4.32 16.48
C GLY A 38 -13.19 5.57 15.87
N ASP A 39 -14.14 6.18 16.58
CA ASP A 39 -14.89 7.37 16.22
C ASP A 39 -13.97 8.53 15.78
N PHE A 40 -13.64 8.55 14.48
CA PHE A 40 -12.90 9.61 13.81
C PHE A 40 -13.88 10.73 13.48
N GLN A 41 -13.83 11.80 14.26
CA GLN A 41 -14.73 12.95 14.14
C GLN A 41 -14.04 14.04 13.31
N ASP A 42 -14.21 13.98 12.00
CA ASP A 42 -13.61 14.94 11.02
C ASP A 42 -14.08 16.40 11.22
N ASN A 43 -15.11 16.62 12.05
CA ASN A 43 -15.74 17.92 12.26
C ASN A 43 -15.17 18.75 13.43
N LYS A 44 -14.18 18.27 14.20
CA LYS A 44 -13.52 19.10 15.21
C LYS A 44 -12.49 20.02 14.56
N LYS A 45 -12.55 21.32 14.89
CA LYS A 45 -11.58 22.33 14.45
C LYS A 45 -10.15 21.92 14.86
N VAL A 46 -9.22 21.97 13.91
CA VAL A 46 -7.78 21.75 14.16
C VAL A 46 -7.20 23.00 14.84
N ASP A 47 -6.47 22.82 15.94
CA ASP A 47 -5.86 23.92 16.70
C ASP A 47 -4.45 24.24 16.23
N ILE A 48 -3.70 23.24 15.77
CA ILE A 48 -2.41 23.43 15.11
C ILE A 48 -2.17 22.34 14.07
N LEU A 49 -1.78 22.75 12.86
CA LEU A 49 -1.24 21.91 11.79
C LEU A 49 0.23 22.27 11.63
N GLY A 50 1.13 21.29 11.72
CA GLY A 50 2.56 21.57 11.77
C GLY A 50 3.46 20.34 11.82
N THR A 51 4.74 20.58 12.11
CA THR A 51 5.77 19.56 12.27
C THR A 51 6.09 19.33 13.73
N LEU A 52 6.15 18.06 14.15
CA LEU A 52 6.64 17.65 15.46
C LEU A 52 8.15 17.86 15.52
N ILE A 53 8.60 18.94 16.15
CA ILE A 53 10.02 19.33 16.20
C ILE A 53 10.73 18.88 17.49
N LYS A 54 9.98 18.42 18.50
CA LYS A 54 10.54 17.81 19.71
C LYS A 54 9.59 16.80 20.33
N LEU A 55 10.11 15.63 20.71
CA LEU A 55 9.37 14.61 21.47
C LEU A 55 10.05 14.34 22.82
N THR A 56 9.33 14.51 23.91
CA THR A 56 9.81 14.13 25.25
C THR A 56 8.93 13.01 25.81
N LYS A 57 9.50 11.81 25.92
CA LYS A 57 8.84 10.68 26.58
C LYS A 57 9.07 10.79 28.09
N ASN A 58 7.99 10.92 28.86
CA ASN A 58 8.05 10.94 30.31
C ASN A 58 6.76 10.32 30.85
N GLN A 59 6.77 8.99 30.90
CA GLN A 59 5.63 8.20 31.35
C GLN A 59 5.52 8.30 32.87
N SER A 60 4.61 9.14 33.33
CA SER A 60 4.33 9.34 34.75
C SER A 60 2.82 9.47 34.97
N GLY A 61 2.21 8.43 35.54
CA GLY A 61 0.77 8.38 35.76
C GLY A 61 -0.01 8.45 34.46
N GLU A 62 -0.94 9.41 34.35
CA GLU A 62 -1.74 9.61 33.13
C GLU A 62 -0.97 10.29 31.98
N ILE A 63 0.23 10.83 32.24
CA ILE A 63 1.03 11.54 31.24
C ILE A 63 1.94 10.55 30.52
N LEU A 64 1.85 10.51 29.18
CA LEU A 64 2.73 9.73 28.32
C LEU A 64 3.99 10.51 27.96
N GLY A 65 3.85 11.83 27.78
CA GLY A 65 4.96 12.74 27.50
C GLY A 65 4.48 14.10 26.99
N SER A 66 5.35 14.79 26.25
CA SER A 66 5.03 16.05 25.57
C SER A 66 5.64 16.12 24.19
N ILE A 67 5.00 16.90 23.32
CA ILE A 67 5.49 17.22 21.98
C ILE A 67 5.58 18.73 21.82
N LEU A 68 6.56 19.21 21.05
CA LEU A 68 6.60 20.57 20.54
C LEU A 68 6.26 20.53 19.05
N VAL A 69 5.23 21.26 18.66
CA VAL A 69 4.80 21.37 17.26
C VAL A 69 5.04 22.79 16.77
N GLU A 70 5.76 22.90 15.65
CA GLU A 70 5.91 24.13 14.90
C GLU A 70 4.85 24.15 13.80
N GLY A 71 3.96 25.13 13.84
CA GLY A 71 2.89 25.31 12.87
C GLY A 71 3.44 25.73 11.51
N GLU A 72 2.72 25.33 10.45
CA GLU A 72 3.06 25.75 9.10
C GLU A 72 3.00 27.28 8.92
N LYS A 73 3.65 27.80 7.88
CA LYS A 73 3.63 29.24 7.59
C LYS A 73 2.19 29.73 7.42
N GLY A 74 1.75 30.62 8.32
CA GLY A 74 0.38 31.13 8.33
C GLY A 74 -0.60 30.28 9.14
N SER A 75 -0.11 29.28 9.88
CA SER A 75 -0.94 28.49 10.80
C SER A 75 -1.66 29.38 11.80
N LYS A 76 -2.95 29.12 11.98
CA LYS A 76 -3.85 29.83 12.88
C LYS A 76 -4.68 28.80 13.64
N PRO A 77 -4.98 29.01 14.93
CA PRO A 77 -4.63 30.20 15.72
C PRO A 77 -3.17 30.30 16.18
N TYR A 78 -2.40 29.21 16.19
CA TYR A 78 -1.06 29.17 16.78
C TYR A 78 0.02 28.77 15.77
N ASP A 79 1.18 29.42 15.87
CA ASP A 79 2.40 29.11 15.10
C ASP A 79 3.33 28.14 15.83
N GLN A 80 3.21 28.00 17.16
CA GLN A 80 3.96 27.01 17.92
C GLN A 80 3.23 26.60 19.20
N ALA A 81 3.24 25.30 19.53
CA ALA A 81 2.57 24.76 20.72
C ALA A 81 3.39 23.66 21.41
N SER A 82 3.54 23.77 22.73
CA SER A 82 4.05 22.72 23.61
C SER A 82 2.88 21.94 24.20
N ILE A 83 2.70 20.70 23.76
CA ILE A 83 1.48 19.94 23.96
C ILE A 83 1.76 18.73 24.86
N LYS A 84 0.98 18.61 25.94
CA LYS A 84 0.98 17.45 26.83
C LYS A 84 0.16 16.31 26.22
N VAL A 85 0.73 15.12 26.20
CA VAL A 85 0.07 13.90 25.71
C VAL A 85 -0.24 12.97 26.88
N THR A 86 -1.48 12.50 26.94
CA THR A 86 -1.98 11.68 28.06
C THR A 86 -2.53 10.35 27.55
N GLN A 87 -2.81 9.42 28.46
CA GLN A 87 -3.48 8.15 28.12
C GLN A 87 -4.87 8.34 27.49
N LYS A 88 -5.48 9.53 27.63
CA LYS A 88 -6.78 9.87 27.04
C LYS A 88 -6.65 10.45 25.63
N THR A 89 -5.44 10.84 25.21
CA THR A 89 -5.19 11.42 23.89
C THR A 89 -5.37 10.33 22.83
N LYS A 90 -6.23 10.58 21.84
CA LYS A 90 -6.42 9.70 20.69
C LYS A 90 -5.30 9.95 19.67
N ILE A 91 -4.70 8.89 19.14
CA ILE A 91 -3.60 9.02 18.18
C ILE A 91 -3.94 8.18 16.95
N TYR A 92 -3.85 8.80 15.78
CA TYR A 92 -4.13 8.16 14.50
C TYR A 92 -2.99 8.42 13.51
N GLU A 93 -2.86 7.54 12.54
CA GLU A 93 -2.15 7.81 11.30
C GLU A 93 -3.17 7.94 10.17
N LYS A 94 -3.09 9.02 9.40
CA LYS A 94 -3.93 9.28 8.24
C LYS A 94 -3.07 9.27 6.99
N SER A 95 -3.39 8.38 6.06
CA SER A 95 -2.96 8.40 4.66
C SER A 95 -4.15 8.75 3.75
N ALA A 96 -3.92 8.88 2.44
CA ALA A 96 -4.95 9.29 1.47
C ALA A 96 -6.25 8.48 1.58
N ASP A 97 -6.15 7.15 1.74
CA ASP A 97 -7.30 6.25 1.68
C ASP A 97 -7.68 5.64 3.04
N LYS A 98 -6.91 5.90 4.10
CA LYS A 98 -7.05 5.17 5.36
C LYS A 98 -6.67 6.00 6.58
N VAL A 99 -7.47 5.83 7.63
CA VAL A 99 -7.13 6.23 8.99
C VAL A 99 -6.96 4.97 9.84
N VAL A 100 -5.84 4.84 10.52
CA VAL A 100 -5.58 3.72 11.44
C VAL A 100 -5.27 4.23 12.85
N ASN A 101 -5.70 3.47 13.86
CA ASN A 101 -5.31 3.74 15.24
C ASN A 101 -3.79 3.62 15.38
N SER A 102 -3.21 4.52 16.16
CA SER A 102 -1.80 4.50 16.52
C SER A 102 -1.62 4.78 18.01
N ASN A 103 -0.38 4.89 18.47
CA ASN A 103 -0.04 5.09 19.88
C ASN A 103 1.12 6.08 20.04
N PHE A 104 1.34 6.53 21.27
CA PHE A 104 2.36 7.54 21.58
C PHE A 104 3.79 7.06 21.27
N ASP A 105 4.05 5.76 21.35
CA ASP A 105 5.37 5.22 21.10
C ASP A 105 5.79 5.28 19.62
N SER A 106 4.81 5.33 18.71
CA SER A 106 5.02 5.51 17.27
C SER A 106 5.40 6.94 16.85
N LEU A 107 5.20 7.93 17.72
CA LEU A 107 5.54 9.31 17.41
C LEU A 107 7.06 9.47 17.34
N GLN A 108 7.51 10.24 16.36
CA GLN A 108 8.91 10.64 16.17
C GLN A 108 8.98 12.09 15.73
N GLU A 109 10.14 12.71 15.91
CA GLU A 109 10.43 14.04 15.38
C GLU A 109 10.35 14.04 13.84
N ASN A 110 10.08 15.21 13.27
CA ASN A 110 9.83 15.46 11.85
C ASN A 110 8.54 14.88 11.27
N LEU A 111 7.64 14.32 12.10
CA LEU A 111 6.29 13.98 11.65
C LEU A 111 5.46 15.24 11.41
N ARG A 112 4.71 15.26 10.30
CA ARG A 112 3.64 16.24 10.08
C ARG A 112 2.40 15.79 10.85
N VAL A 113 1.79 16.71 11.60
CA VAL A 113 0.68 16.40 12.52
C VAL A 113 -0.41 17.46 12.48
N GLU A 114 -1.66 17.01 12.58
CA GLU A 114 -2.79 17.82 13.05
C GLU A 114 -2.99 17.53 14.54
N VAL A 115 -3.12 18.57 15.35
CA VAL A 115 -3.40 18.43 16.78
C VAL A 115 -4.65 19.24 17.16
N ARG A 116 -5.51 18.58 17.92
CA ARG A 116 -6.69 19.17 18.56
C ARG A 116 -6.46 19.22 20.06
N PHE A 117 -6.73 20.36 20.67
CA PHE A 117 -6.53 20.57 22.10
C PHE A 117 -7.76 20.17 22.91
N ASN A 118 -7.50 19.71 24.12
CA ASN A 118 -8.49 19.44 25.14
C ASN A 118 -8.40 20.52 26.22
N GLY A 119 -9.51 21.21 26.47
CA GLY A 119 -9.63 22.18 27.56
C GLY A 119 -8.91 23.52 27.31
N PRO A 120 -8.59 24.27 28.38
CA PRO A 120 -8.01 25.60 28.25
C PRO A 120 -6.57 25.56 27.71
N VAL A 121 -6.20 26.60 26.96
CA VAL A 121 -4.84 26.84 26.44
C VAL A 121 -4.19 27.93 27.28
N ALA A 122 -2.96 27.70 27.74
CA ALA A 122 -2.19 28.73 28.42
C ALA A 122 -1.55 29.67 27.40
N GLU A 123 -1.79 30.97 27.56
CA GLU A 123 -1.31 32.05 26.68
C GLU A 123 0.17 32.41 26.93
N SER A 124 1.06 31.42 26.84
CA SER A 124 2.51 31.58 26.82
C SER A 124 3.08 31.36 25.42
N TYR A 125 4.39 31.55 25.24
CA TYR A 125 5.07 31.25 23.98
C TYR A 125 6.18 30.20 24.19
N PRO A 126 6.10 29.03 23.55
CA PRO A 126 4.97 28.51 22.78
C PRO A 126 3.72 28.30 23.66
N VAL A 127 2.52 28.31 23.05
CA VAL A 127 1.29 28.07 23.82
C VAL A 127 1.33 26.68 24.44
N GLN A 128 0.75 26.53 25.63
CA GLN A 128 0.70 25.23 26.30
C GLN A 128 -0.71 24.67 26.32
N ALA A 129 -0.86 23.41 25.91
CA ALA A 129 -2.14 22.73 25.82
C ALA A 129 -2.03 21.24 26.19
N THR A 130 -3.18 20.59 26.36
CA THR A 130 -3.29 19.13 26.43
C THR A 130 -3.90 18.60 25.14
N ALA A 131 -3.37 17.54 24.56
CA ALA A 131 -3.92 16.96 23.33
C ALA A 131 -5.21 16.18 23.62
N ASP A 132 -6.28 16.50 22.89
CA ASP A 132 -7.44 15.62 22.73
C ASP A 132 -7.11 14.53 21.70
N GLU A 133 -6.56 14.96 20.56
CA GLU A 133 -6.29 14.10 19.42
C GLU A 133 -5.05 14.56 18.65
N ILE A 134 -4.27 13.60 18.18
CA ILE A 134 -3.11 13.79 17.30
C ILE A 134 -3.32 12.91 16.07
N ILE A 135 -3.31 13.52 14.88
CA ILE A 135 -3.31 12.80 13.61
C ILE A 135 -1.95 13.00 12.97
N VAL A 136 -1.20 11.92 12.83
CA VAL A 136 0.01 11.90 12.01
C VAL A 136 -0.43 11.92 10.55
N LEU A 137 -0.13 13.01 9.88
CA LEU A 137 -0.32 13.14 8.45
C LEU A 137 0.84 12.41 7.77
N LYS A 138 0.56 11.18 7.34
CA LYS A 138 1.35 10.57 6.29
C LYS A 138 0.86 11.23 5.02
N ASP A 139 1.40 12.41 4.75
CA ASP A 139 1.43 12.90 3.38
C ASP A 139 1.90 11.72 2.54
N GLU A 140 1.30 11.51 1.37
CA GLU A 140 1.97 10.73 0.34
C GLU A 140 3.32 11.43 0.16
N GLN A 141 4.36 10.97 0.86
CA GLN A 141 5.69 11.04 0.31
C GLN A 141 5.49 10.32 -1.02
N ILE A 142 5.37 11.11 -2.09
CA ILE A 142 5.30 10.59 -3.43
C ILE A 142 6.58 9.79 -3.52
N ASP A 143 6.46 8.46 -3.43
CA ASP A 143 7.58 7.57 -3.57
C ASP A 143 8.00 7.73 -5.03
N THR A 144 8.97 8.63 -5.20
CA THR A 144 9.47 9.06 -6.50
C THR A 144 10.45 8.05 -7.06
N ARG A 145 10.79 7.00 -6.29
CA ARG A 145 11.58 5.88 -6.77
C ARG A 145 10.90 5.29 -8.02
N PRO A 146 11.70 4.82 -8.99
CA PRO A 146 11.15 4.12 -10.13
C PRO A 146 10.28 2.95 -9.70
N SER A 147 9.07 2.86 -10.25
CA SER A 147 8.14 1.80 -9.93
C SER A 147 7.26 1.44 -11.11
N ILE A 148 6.67 0.24 -11.03
CA ILE A 148 5.54 -0.20 -11.85
C ILE A 148 4.44 -0.59 -10.87
N GLY A 149 3.28 0.07 -10.93
CA GLY A 149 2.17 -0.22 -10.04
C GLY A 149 2.48 0.02 -8.56
N LYS A 150 3.33 1.01 -8.24
CA LYS A 150 3.84 1.31 -6.89
C LYS A 150 4.79 0.25 -6.28
N ILE A 151 5.24 -0.73 -7.07
CA ILE A 151 6.24 -1.72 -6.66
C ILE A 151 7.61 -1.30 -7.19
N HIS A 152 8.63 -1.40 -6.35
CA HIS A 152 10.00 -0.99 -6.64
C HIS A 152 10.94 -2.19 -6.67
N LEU A 153 12.07 -2.03 -7.34
CA LEU A 153 13.18 -2.96 -7.17
C LEU A 153 13.67 -2.91 -5.72
N GLY A 154 14.00 -4.07 -5.15
CA GLY A 154 14.40 -4.22 -3.75
C GLY A 154 13.25 -4.36 -2.75
N ASP A 155 11.99 -4.13 -3.15
CA ASP A 155 10.85 -4.35 -2.27
C ASP A 155 10.79 -5.83 -1.86
N SER A 156 10.38 -6.09 -0.62
CA SER A 156 10.20 -7.45 -0.11
C SER A 156 8.93 -8.10 -0.68
N GLN A 157 8.88 -9.43 -0.66
CA GLN A 157 7.66 -10.17 -0.97
C GLN A 157 6.42 -9.69 -0.17
N SER A 158 6.58 -9.30 1.10
CA SER A 158 5.46 -8.81 1.90
C SER A 158 4.86 -7.53 1.31
N GLN A 159 5.71 -6.58 0.91
CA GLN A 159 5.29 -5.33 0.28
C GLN A 159 4.59 -5.59 -1.06
N VAL A 160 5.09 -6.54 -1.86
CA VAL A 160 4.42 -6.94 -3.10
C VAL A 160 3.03 -7.51 -2.82
N ASN A 161 2.88 -8.35 -1.79
CA ASN A 161 1.59 -8.94 -1.42
C ASN A 161 0.59 -7.90 -0.92
N GLU A 162 1.04 -6.81 -0.27
CA GLU A 162 0.17 -5.70 0.13
C GLU A 162 -0.45 -4.98 -1.08
N ILE A 163 0.26 -4.95 -2.21
CA ILE A 163 -0.16 -4.26 -3.44
C ILE A 163 -0.95 -5.19 -4.37
N LEU A 164 -0.43 -6.39 -4.64
CA LEU A 164 -0.99 -7.31 -5.63
C LEU A 164 -1.82 -8.45 -5.03
N GLY A 165 -1.83 -8.59 -3.71
CA GLY A 165 -2.42 -9.73 -3.03
C GLY A 165 -1.55 -10.98 -3.09
N THR A 166 -2.10 -12.09 -2.58
CA THR A 166 -1.38 -13.37 -2.41
C THR A 166 -1.78 -14.44 -3.43
N VAL A 167 -2.53 -14.07 -4.47
CA VAL A 167 -3.00 -15.00 -5.50
C VAL A 167 -2.18 -14.80 -6.77
N PHE A 168 -1.33 -15.78 -7.06
CA PHE A 168 -0.42 -15.76 -8.21
C PHE A 168 -0.04 -17.18 -8.63
N LYS A 169 0.44 -17.32 -9.87
CA LYS A 169 1.19 -18.50 -10.32
C LYS A 169 2.66 -18.28 -10.01
N GLU A 170 3.34 -19.27 -9.44
CA GLU A 170 4.78 -19.21 -9.14
C GLU A 170 5.56 -20.28 -9.88
N GLU A 171 6.73 -19.91 -10.37
CA GLU A 171 7.69 -20.80 -11.03
C GLU A 171 9.09 -20.54 -10.45
N TYR A 172 9.78 -21.60 -10.02
CA TYR A 172 11.11 -21.53 -9.40
C TYR A 172 12.21 -21.80 -10.43
N PHE A 173 13.27 -21.00 -10.37
CA PHE A 173 14.45 -21.11 -11.23
C PHE A 173 15.69 -21.24 -10.35
N ALA A 174 16.26 -22.45 -10.33
CA ALA A 174 17.43 -22.76 -9.51
C ALA A 174 18.72 -22.14 -10.07
N GLU A 175 18.85 -22.09 -11.39
CA GLU A 175 19.99 -21.46 -12.07
C GLU A 175 19.78 -19.94 -12.11
N PRO A 176 20.73 -19.13 -11.58
CA PRO A 176 20.56 -17.68 -11.52
C PRO A 176 20.41 -17.00 -12.89
N GLY A 177 21.05 -17.56 -13.93
CA GLY A 177 21.09 -16.94 -15.25
C GLY A 177 21.81 -15.58 -15.19
N HIS A 178 21.11 -14.51 -15.54
CA HIS A 178 21.61 -13.13 -15.49
C HIS A 178 21.36 -12.44 -14.13
N PHE A 179 20.64 -13.10 -13.21
CA PHE A 179 20.42 -12.61 -11.86
C PHE A 179 21.56 -13.08 -10.93
N PRO A 180 21.79 -12.40 -9.78
CA PRO A 180 22.90 -12.73 -8.88
C PRO A 180 22.63 -13.97 -8.01
N GLU A 181 21.41 -14.51 -8.04
CA GLU A 181 20.93 -15.58 -7.18
C GLU A 181 19.82 -16.38 -7.88
N SER A 182 19.46 -17.54 -7.34
CA SER A 182 18.24 -18.26 -7.75
C SER A 182 16.99 -17.43 -7.46
N TRP A 183 15.89 -17.66 -8.18
CA TRP A 183 14.75 -16.74 -8.14
C TRP A 183 13.41 -17.44 -8.40
N ASN A 184 12.33 -16.75 -8.04
CA ASN A 184 10.96 -17.15 -8.35
C ASN A 184 10.33 -16.13 -9.29
N LYS A 185 9.67 -16.59 -10.35
CA LYS A 185 8.75 -15.77 -11.14
C LYS A 185 7.35 -15.90 -10.57
N ARG A 186 6.75 -14.78 -10.18
CA ARG A 186 5.32 -14.71 -9.87
C ARG A 186 4.58 -14.03 -10.99
N THR A 187 3.52 -14.66 -11.46
CA THR A 187 2.64 -14.11 -12.48
C THR A 187 1.25 -13.91 -11.89
N TYR A 188 0.77 -12.68 -11.97
CA TYR A 188 -0.52 -12.25 -11.45
C TYR A 188 -1.52 -12.12 -12.61
N GLU A 189 -2.76 -12.54 -12.40
CA GLU A 189 -3.80 -12.54 -13.44
C GLU A 189 -4.10 -11.15 -14.00
N GLN A 190 -3.78 -10.10 -13.25
CA GLN A 190 -3.94 -8.70 -13.64
C GLN A 190 -2.95 -8.25 -14.73
N GLY A 191 -2.02 -9.12 -15.16
CA GLY A 191 -1.08 -8.85 -16.25
C GLY A 191 0.24 -8.20 -15.80
N ILE A 192 0.69 -8.52 -14.59
CA ILE A 192 2.01 -8.16 -14.06
C ILE A 192 2.75 -9.43 -13.62
N SER A 193 4.05 -9.46 -13.83
CA SER A 193 4.93 -10.47 -13.27
C SER A 193 6.07 -9.84 -12.49
N VAL A 194 6.49 -10.53 -11.44
CA VAL A 194 7.50 -10.08 -10.48
C VAL A 194 8.52 -11.19 -10.32
N ILE A 195 9.80 -10.88 -10.50
CA ILE A 195 10.90 -11.78 -10.19
C ILE A 195 11.42 -11.43 -8.80
N VAL A 196 11.45 -12.42 -7.90
CA VAL A 196 11.91 -12.26 -6.51
C VAL A 196 13.11 -13.17 -6.28
N GLY A 197 14.21 -12.59 -5.80
CA GLY A 197 15.42 -13.31 -5.40
C GLY A 197 15.14 -14.29 -4.26
N LYS A 198 15.64 -15.52 -4.37
CA LYS A 198 15.33 -16.60 -3.45
C LYS A 198 16.05 -16.46 -2.11
N ASP A 199 17.25 -15.89 -2.10
CA ASP A 199 18.10 -15.68 -0.93
C ASP A 199 17.85 -14.29 -0.33
N SER A 200 17.75 -13.26 -1.17
CA SER A 200 17.44 -11.89 -0.73
C SER A 200 15.98 -11.69 -0.30
N GLY A 201 15.04 -12.42 -0.92
CA GLY A 201 13.61 -12.20 -0.76
C GLY A 201 13.11 -10.88 -1.37
N GLN A 202 13.91 -10.26 -2.24
CA GLN A 202 13.66 -8.93 -2.81
C GLN A 202 13.27 -8.98 -4.28
N VAL A 203 12.51 -7.98 -4.74
CA VAL A 203 12.17 -7.80 -6.15
C VAL A 203 13.42 -7.46 -6.95
N LEU A 204 13.72 -8.29 -7.95
CA LEU A 204 14.83 -8.11 -8.88
C LEU A 204 14.38 -7.52 -10.22
N GLU A 205 13.15 -7.82 -10.64
CA GLU A 205 12.57 -7.35 -11.89
C GLU A 205 11.03 -7.31 -11.82
N LEU A 206 10.45 -6.35 -12.55
CA LEU A 206 9.01 -6.19 -12.74
C LEU A 206 8.71 -6.11 -14.24
N GLU A 207 7.64 -6.75 -14.68
CA GLU A 207 7.15 -6.66 -16.05
C GLU A 207 5.63 -6.57 -16.07
N THR A 208 5.07 -5.67 -16.88
CA THR A 208 3.62 -5.59 -17.08
C THR A 208 3.23 -5.41 -18.53
N THR A 209 2.13 -6.05 -18.91
CA THR A 209 1.41 -5.85 -20.17
C THR A 209 0.04 -5.20 -19.95
N SER A 210 -0.24 -4.76 -18.72
CA SER A 210 -1.53 -4.22 -18.30
C SER A 210 -1.45 -2.72 -18.04
N ALA A 211 -2.45 -1.98 -18.50
CA ALA A 211 -2.56 -0.55 -18.25
C ALA A 211 -2.87 -0.20 -16.78
N GLN A 212 -3.20 -1.21 -15.95
CA GLN A 212 -3.53 -1.03 -14.53
C GLN A 212 -2.32 -0.69 -13.67
N PHE A 213 -1.11 -0.93 -14.16
CA PHE A 213 0.14 -0.72 -13.43
C PHE A 213 0.97 0.38 -14.10
N PRO A 214 0.60 1.66 -13.92
CA PRO A 214 1.40 2.75 -14.43
C PRO A 214 2.74 2.84 -13.72
N THR A 215 3.69 3.47 -14.36
CA THR A 215 4.96 3.88 -13.76
C THR A 215 4.76 5.01 -12.75
N ASN A 216 5.76 5.29 -11.91
CA ASN A 216 5.79 6.48 -11.03
C ASN A 216 5.61 7.81 -11.80
N LYS A 217 5.91 7.85 -13.10
CA LYS A 217 5.65 9.00 -14.00
C LYS A 217 4.34 8.91 -14.79
N GLY A 218 3.45 7.97 -14.44
CA GLY A 218 2.11 7.84 -15.02
C GLY A 218 2.03 7.15 -16.39
N SER A 219 3.16 6.87 -17.05
CA SER A 219 3.18 6.10 -18.30
C SER A 219 2.76 4.66 -18.06
N LYS A 220 1.96 4.09 -18.97
CA LYS A 220 1.40 2.73 -18.86
C LYS A 220 1.30 2.04 -20.23
N THR A 221 1.10 0.72 -20.23
CA THR A 221 0.86 -0.04 -21.45
C THR A 221 -0.34 0.51 -22.23
N GLY A 222 -0.19 0.61 -23.56
CA GLY A 222 -1.17 1.21 -24.45
C GLY A 222 -0.96 2.71 -24.72
N ASP A 223 -0.10 3.40 -23.97
CA ASP A 223 0.28 4.78 -24.25
C ASP A 223 1.08 4.87 -25.56
N MET A 224 1.00 6.03 -26.22
CA MET A 224 1.74 6.31 -27.44
C MET A 224 3.24 6.37 -27.16
N ALA A 225 4.04 5.64 -27.94
CA ALA A 225 5.48 5.55 -27.77
C ALA A 225 6.15 6.94 -27.74
N LYS A 226 5.75 7.83 -28.66
CA LYS A 226 6.25 9.21 -28.69
C LYS A 226 6.04 9.94 -27.36
N GLY A 227 4.84 9.88 -26.80
CA GLY A 227 4.52 10.57 -25.55
C GLY A 227 5.30 10.01 -24.36
N VAL A 228 5.48 8.69 -24.31
CA VAL A 228 6.31 8.04 -23.29
C VAL A 228 7.77 8.43 -23.45
N PHE A 229 8.30 8.44 -24.67
CA PHE A 229 9.69 8.80 -24.94
C PHE A 229 9.98 10.26 -24.64
N ASP A 230 9.06 11.17 -24.96
CA ASP A 230 9.18 12.58 -24.58
C ASP A 230 9.19 12.75 -23.05
N ASN A 231 8.33 12.01 -22.32
CA ASN A 231 8.22 12.06 -20.85
C ASN A 231 9.49 11.55 -20.13
N TYR A 232 10.13 10.51 -20.66
CA TYR A 232 11.33 9.94 -20.04
C TYR A 232 12.61 10.57 -20.57
N GLY A 233 12.68 10.88 -21.88
CA GLY A 233 13.86 11.46 -22.50
C GLY A 233 14.15 12.90 -22.09
N SER A 234 13.21 13.61 -21.45
CA SER A 234 13.47 14.92 -20.86
C SER A 234 14.31 14.84 -19.58
N ASP A 235 14.14 13.76 -18.81
CA ASP A 235 14.65 13.67 -17.43
C ASP A 235 15.73 12.59 -17.27
N TYR A 236 15.74 11.59 -18.17
CA TYR A 236 16.61 10.43 -18.07
C TYR A 236 17.49 10.25 -19.30
N LYS A 237 18.69 9.75 -19.05
CA LYS A 237 19.60 9.34 -20.11
C LYS A 237 19.04 8.08 -20.78
N GLN A 238 18.97 8.11 -22.10
CA GLN A 238 18.67 6.92 -22.89
C GLN A 238 19.83 5.93 -22.79
N PHE A 239 19.50 4.66 -22.55
CA PHE A 239 20.49 3.59 -22.41
C PHE A 239 21.30 3.39 -23.69
N GLU A 240 22.58 3.07 -23.53
CA GLU A 240 23.51 2.81 -24.63
C GLU A 240 23.90 1.33 -24.63
N SER A 241 23.78 0.69 -25.79
CA SER A 241 24.11 -0.73 -25.97
C SER A 241 25.56 -1.00 -25.58
N ARG A 242 25.77 -2.06 -24.79
CA ARG A 242 27.12 -2.55 -24.41
C ARG A 242 27.90 -3.07 -25.62
N HIS A 243 27.23 -3.37 -26.73
CA HIS A 243 27.83 -3.83 -27.97
C HIS A 243 28.27 -2.69 -28.91
N GLY A 244 28.05 -1.43 -28.53
CA GLY A 244 28.49 -0.27 -29.30
C GLY A 244 27.55 0.17 -30.42
N ASP A 245 26.33 -0.37 -30.47
CA ASP A 245 25.29 0.00 -31.45
C ASP A 245 24.63 1.37 -31.16
N GLY A 246 25.11 2.07 -30.14
CA GLY A 246 24.60 3.36 -29.71
C GLY A 246 23.35 3.25 -28.83
N LYS A 247 22.53 4.30 -28.82
CA LYS A 247 21.38 4.44 -27.94
C LYS A 247 20.24 3.50 -28.34
N VAL A 248 19.65 2.83 -27.35
CA VAL A 248 18.55 1.87 -27.57
C VAL A 248 17.20 2.56 -27.33
N ALA A 249 16.35 2.58 -28.35
CA ALA A 249 15.04 3.23 -28.27
C ALA A 249 14.11 2.55 -27.25
N GLY A 250 13.53 3.35 -26.35
CA GLY A 250 12.64 2.86 -25.29
C GLY A 250 13.32 2.46 -23.99
N PHE A 251 14.65 2.60 -23.88
CA PHE A 251 15.41 2.22 -22.69
C PHE A 251 15.94 3.47 -22.00
N TYR A 252 15.69 3.61 -20.69
CA TYR A 252 16.09 4.79 -19.92
C TYR A 252 16.75 4.40 -18.60
N GLU A 253 17.89 5.01 -18.32
CA GLU A 253 18.65 4.86 -17.07
C GLU A 253 18.02 5.72 -15.97
N LEU A 254 17.65 5.11 -14.85
CA LEU A 254 16.86 5.74 -13.78
C LEU A 254 17.69 6.13 -12.55
N GLY A 255 19.00 5.88 -12.58
CA GLY A 255 19.90 5.99 -11.43
C GLY A 255 20.09 4.63 -10.71
N ASP A 256 21.13 4.54 -9.89
CA ASP A 256 21.48 3.35 -9.08
C ASP A 256 21.57 2.02 -9.84
N GLY A 257 21.88 2.08 -11.14
CA GLY A 257 21.94 0.93 -12.05
C GLY A 257 20.57 0.39 -12.47
N GLN A 258 19.47 1.08 -12.16
CA GLN A 258 18.13 0.72 -12.60
C GLN A 258 17.86 1.20 -14.03
N ILE A 259 17.07 0.42 -14.75
CA ILE A 259 16.66 0.70 -16.13
C ILE A 259 15.19 0.39 -16.30
N ILE A 260 14.48 1.27 -17.03
CA ILE A 260 13.12 1.00 -17.49
C ILE A 260 13.12 0.84 -19.01
N ILE A 261 12.36 -0.14 -19.47
CA ILE A 261 12.26 -0.54 -20.86
C ILE A 261 10.79 -0.46 -21.27
N PHE A 262 10.54 0.31 -22.32
CA PHE A 262 9.25 0.43 -22.99
C PHE A 262 9.33 -0.33 -24.31
N ASP A 263 8.83 -1.56 -24.29
CA ASP A 263 8.79 -2.41 -25.46
C ASP A 263 7.50 -2.15 -26.26
N LEU A 264 7.66 -2.00 -27.56
CA LEU A 264 6.60 -1.68 -28.52
C LEU A 264 6.08 -2.92 -29.27
N ASP A 265 6.74 -4.08 -29.10
CA ASP A 265 6.34 -5.36 -29.71
C ASP A 265 6.68 -6.57 -28.82
N LYS A 266 5.81 -6.85 -27.86
CA LYS A 266 5.98 -7.97 -26.91
C LYS A 266 6.01 -9.37 -27.54
N ASP A 267 5.65 -9.50 -28.82
CA ASP A 267 5.46 -10.79 -29.49
C ASP A 267 6.68 -11.22 -30.33
N ASP A 268 7.72 -10.38 -30.43
CA ASP A 268 8.91 -10.64 -31.25
C ASP A 268 10.07 -11.33 -30.50
N ASN A 269 9.88 -11.64 -29.21
CA ASN A 269 10.90 -12.17 -28.30
C ASN A 269 12.16 -11.30 -28.17
N SER A 270 12.06 -10.01 -28.48
CA SER A 270 13.09 -9.01 -28.31
C SER A 270 12.62 -7.92 -27.36
N LEU A 271 13.57 -7.18 -26.79
CA LEU A 271 13.27 -5.90 -26.15
C LEU A 271 13.61 -4.73 -27.07
N LEU A 272 14.24 -5.00 -28.23
CA LEU A 272 14.78 -3.97 -29.11
C LEU A 272 13.72 -3.44 -30.06
N ASN A 273 13.46 -2.14 -29.98
CA ASN A 273 12.50 -1.47 -30.84
C ASN A 273 13.12 -1.11 -32.21
N GLN A 274 12.94 -1.95 -33.23
CA GLN A 274 13.59 -1.77 -34.55
C GLN A 274 12.75 -0.97 -35.58
N ALA A 275 11.43 -0.92 -35.45
CA ALA A 275 10.53 -0.31 -36.45
C ALA A 275 9.46 0.60 -35.82
N ILE A 276 9.91 1.69 -35.19
CA ILE A 276 9.03 2.61 -34.46
C ILE A 276 8.23 3.48 -35.43
N LYS A 277 6.90 3.32 -35.42
CA LYS A 277 5.95 4.10 -36.20
C LYS A 277 5.41 5.26 -35.36
N THR A 278 4.86 6.28 -36.02
CA THR A 278 4.24 7.42 -35.35
C THR A 278 3.05 7.04 -34.46
N ASP A 279 2.40 5.92 -34.78
CA ASP A 279 1.27 5.35 -34.05
C ASP A 279 1.65 4.17 -33.14
N SER A 280 2.95 3.86 -33.01
CA SER A 280 3.42 2.80 -32.11
C SER A 280 2.98 3.08 -30.67
N LYS A 281 2.58 2.01 -29.97
CA LYS A 281 2.14 2.03 -28.59
C LYS A 281 2.99 1.10 -27.75
N VAL A 282 3.21 1.46 -26.50
CA VAL A 282 3.85 0.58 -25.52
C VAL A 282 3.00 -0.68 -25.35
N LYS A 283 3.62 -1.85 -25.48
CA LYS A 283 3.00 -3.18 -25.34
C LYS A 283 3.41 -3.87 -24.05
N MET A 284 4.59 -3.55 -23.56
CA MET A 284 5.12 -4.04 -22.29
C MET A 284 6.02 -2.98 -21.66
N ILE A 285 5.99 -2.93 -20.33
CA ILE A 285 6.92 -2.13 -19.53
C ILE A 285 7.70 -3.09 -18.64
N ARG A 286 9.02 -2.97 -18.62
CA ARG A 286 9.91 -3.71 -17.72
C ARG A 286 10.76 -2.75 -16.91
N LEU A 287 10.89 -3.02 -15.61
CA LEU A 287 11.79 -2.32 -14.70
C LEU A 287 12.75 -3.35 -14.10
N THR A 288 14.05 -3.15 -14.28
CA THR A 288 15.10 -4.10 -13.87
C THR A 288 16.42 -3.37 -13.61
N ARG A 289 17.51 -4.09 -13.36
CA ARG A 289 18.86 -3.51 -13.28
C ARG A 289 19.60 -3.72 -14.60
N ALA A 290 20.37 -2.72 -15.03
CA ALA A 290 21.15 -2.79 -16.26
C ALA A 290 22.16 -3.95 -16.26
N ASP A 291 22.65 -4.35 -15.09
CA ASP A 291 23.58 -5.48 -14.95
C ASP A 291 22.91 -6.85 -15.13
N PHE A 292 21.58 -6.90 -15.13
CA PHE A 292 20.81 -8.12 -15.42
C PHE A 292 20.46 -8.25 -16.91
N LEU A 293 20.79 -7.23 -17.72
CA LEU A 293 20.67 -7.28 -19.16
C LEU A 293 21.97 -7.79 -19.77
N ASP A 294 21.85 -8.72 -20.71
CA ASP A 294 22.93 -9.19 -21.59
C ASP A 294 23.30 -8.08 -22.60
#